data_AF-A0A2D7VKM5-F1
#
_entry.id   AF-A0A2D7VKM5-F1
#
_cell.length_a   1.000
_cell.length_b   1.000
_cell.length_c   1.000
_cell.angle_alpha   90.00
_cell.angle_beta   90.00
_cell.angle_gamma   90.00
#
_symmetry.space_group_name_H-M   'P 1'
#
loop_
_entity.id
_entity.type
_entity.pdbx_description
1 polymer ?
#
loop_
_entity_poly.entity_id
_entity_poly.type
_entity_poly.pdbx_seq_one_letter_code
_entity_poly.pdbx_strand_id
1 'polypeptide(L)' 'MDAHQVASAEDLRALIEARDVEYVVVALPDMQGLLRGKYLSRRKLLGALEGGLGVPPVIFAMEPTD' A
#
# COMPACT_ATOMS: atom_id res chain seq x y z
N MET A 1 12.24 7.93 -12.04
CA MET A 1 12.71 7.82 -10.65
C MET A 1 12.83 6.35 -10.30
N ASP A 2 13.91 5.97 -9.61
CA ASP A 2 14.06 4.61 -9.09
C ASP A 2 13.17 4.42 -7.85
N ALA A 3 12.62 3.21 -7.65
CA ALA A 3 11.72 2.94 -6.53
C ALA A 3 12.43 3.09 -5.17
N HIS A 4 13.74 2.82 -5.10
CA HIS A 4 14.55 2.97 -3.90
C HIS A 4 14.80 4.43 -3.50
N GLN A 5 14.44 5.39 -4.36
CA GLN A 5 14.61 6.83 -4.12
C GLN A 5 13.34 7.50 -3.57
N VAL A 6 12.22 6.78 -3.48
CA VAL A 6 10.96 7.30 -2.97
C VAL A 6 11.08 7.57 -1.46
N ALA A 7 10.92 8.83 -1.04
CA ALA A 7 11.00 9.24 0.36
C ALA A 7 9.78 10.01 0.86
N SER A 8 8.85 10.38 -0.04
CA SER A 8 7.65 11.15 0.29
C SER A 8 6.41 10.64 -0.46
N ALA A 9 5.22 11.13 -0.05
CA ALA A 9 3.98 10.87 -0.75
C ALA A 9 3.98 11.46 -2.17
N GLU A 10 4.53 12.67 -2.35
CA GLU A 10 4.75 13.30 -3.65
C GLU A 10 5.65 12.46 -4.57
N ASP A 11 6.76 11.92 -4.04
CA ASP A 11 7.64 11.03 -4.81
C ASP A 11 6.86 9.81 -5.30
N LEU A 12 6.11 9.16 -4.40
CA LEU A 12 5.33 7.98 -4.75
C LEU A 12 4.25 8.31 -5.80
N ARG A 13 3.56 9.45 -5.66
CA ARG A 13 2.60 9.94 -6.66
C ARG A 13 3.26 10.09 -8.02
N ALA A 14 4.39 10.80 -8.08
CA ALA A 14 5.15 11.00 -9.32
C ALA A 14 5.62 9.68 -9.94
N LEU A 15 6.04 8.70 -9.12
CA LEU A 15 6.46 7.38 -9.59
C LEU A 15 5.31 6.61 -10.24
N ILE A 16 4.16 6.56 -9.57
CA ILE A 16 3.00 5.78 -10.01
C ILE A 16 2.39 6.39 -11.28
N GLU A 17 2.36 7.73 -11.38
CA GLU A 17 1.91 8.43 -12.59
C GLU A 17 2.88 8.19 -13.76
N ALA A 18 4.20 8.30 -13.53
CA ALA A 18 5.21 8.09 -14.57
C ALA A 18 5.27 6.65 -15.10
N ARG A 19 4.90 5.66 -14.29
CA ARG A 19 4.87 4.23 -14.67
C ARG A 19 3.53 3.77 -15.26
N ASP A 20 2.54 4.66 -15.31
CA ASP A 20 1.16 4.40 -15.74
C ASP A 20 0.55 3.13 -15.11
N VAL A 21 0.74 2.96 -13.80
CA VAL A 21 0.24 1.78 -13.08
C VAL A 21 -1.23 1.96 -12.76
N GLU A 22 -2.09 1.03 -13.19
CA GLU A 22 -3.53 1.11 -12.91
C GLU A 22 -3.88 0.64 -11.50
N TYR A 23 -3.13 -0.33 -10.98
CA TYR A 23 -3.33 -0.92 -9.66
C TYR A 23 -2.02 -1.15 -8.93
N VAL A 24 -2.10 -1.15 -7.61
CA VAL A 24 -0.98 -1.46 -6.71
C VAL A 24 -1.41 -2.47 -5.66
N VAL A 25 -0.44 -3.17 -5.10
CA VAL A 25 -0.62 -3.91 -3.85
C VAL A 25 0.00 -3.08 -2.73
N VAL A 26 -0.82 -2.72 -1.74
CA VAL A 26 -0.34 -2.14 -0.48
C VAL A 26 -0.42 -3.22 0.57
N ALA A 27 0.72 -3.58 1.14
CA ALA A 27 0.84 -4.64 2.13
C ALA A 27 1.64 -4.17 3.35
N LEU A 28 1.29 -4.71 4.51
CA LEU A 28 1.98 -4.51 5.78
C LEU A 28 2.31 -5.90 6.36
N PRO A 29 3.43 -6.04 7.10
CA PRO A 29 3.67 -7.25 7.88
C PRO A 29 2.64 -7.36 9.02
N ASP A 30 2.10 -8.55 9.24
CA ASP A 30 1.34 -8.89 10.46
C ASP A 30 2.26 -9.18 11.65
N MET A 31 1.68 -9.54 12.80
CA MET A 31 2.45 -9.83 14.02
C MET A 31 3.37 -11.05 13.89
N GLN A 32 3.15 -11.89 12.88
CA GLN A 32 3.99 -13.04 12.53
C GLN A 32 4.99 -12.73 11.41
N GLY A 33 4.98 -11.50 10.89
CA GLY A 33 5.88 -11.05 9.82
C GLY A 33 5.41 -11.41 8.40
N LEU A 34 4.19 -11.92 8.23
CA LEU A 34 3.64 -12.23 6.90
C LEU A 34 3.07 -10.96 6.26
N LEU A 35 3.36 -10.74 4.98
CA LEU A 35 2.80 -9.61 4.23
C LEU A 35 1.31 -9.85 3.96
N ARG A 36 0.46 -9.00 4.54
CA ARG A 36 -0.98 -8.96 4.28
C ARG A 36 -1.30 -7.64 3.59
N GLY A 37 -2.04 -7.70 2.49
CA GLY A 37 -2.26 -6.51 1.68
C GLY A 37 -3.59 -6.47 0.96
N LYS A 38 -3.86 -5.31 0.36
CA LYS A 38 -5.02 -5.06 -0.48
C LYS A 38 -4.55 -4.67 -1.88
N TYR A 39 -5.25 -5.20 -2.87
CA TYR A 39 -5.17 -4.70 -4.23
C TYR A 39 -6.00 -3.41 -4.34
N LEU A 40 -5.38 -2.32 -4.77
CA LEU A 40 -5.99 -1.00 -4.83
C LEU A 40 -5.81 -0.40 -6.21
N SER A 41 -6.86 0.21 -6.75
CA SER A 41 -6.74 1.09 -7.93
C SER A 41 -5.84 2.30 -7.62
N ARG A 42 -5.12 2.82 -8.61
CA ARG A 42 -4.33 4.06 -8.53
C ARG A 42 -5.10 5.20 -7.86
N ARG A 43 -6.34 5.44 -8.28
CA ARG A 43 -7.21 6.49 -7.69
C ARG A 43 -7.37 6.33 -6.18
N LYS A 44 -7.57 5.11 -5.70
CA LYS A 44 -7.73 4.81 -4.27
C LYS A 44 -6.42 4.94 -3.51
N LEU A 45 -5.29 4.55 -4.12
CA LEU A 45 -3.97 4.80 -3.54
C LEU A 45 -3.73 6.30 -3.36
N LEU A 46 -3.94 7.11 -4.41
CA LEU A 46 -3.69 8.56 -4.36
C LEU A 46 -4.56 9.25 -3.30
N GLY A 47 -5.84 8.89 -3.18
CA GLY A 47 -6.68 9.39 -2.09
C GLY A 47 -6.19 8.97 -0.70
N ALA A 48 -5.63 7.77 -0.58
CA ALA A 48 -5.08 7.28 0.69
C ALA A 48 -3.76 7.97 1.10
N LEU A 49 -3.01 8.55 0.15
CA LEU A 49 -1.82 9.35 0.48
C LEU A 49 -2.17 10.63 1.25
N GLU A 50 -3.38 11.16 1.03
CA GLU A 50 -3.86 12.40 1.67
C GLU A 50 -4.74 12.11 2.89
N GLY A 51 -5.66 11.13 2.77
CA GLY A 51 -6.68 10.82 3.79
C GLY A 51 -6.41 9.58 4.63
N GLY A 52 -5.29 8.89 4.40
CA GLY A 52 -4.98 7.61 5.03
C GLY A 52 -5.74 6.42 4.42
N LEU A 53 -5.34 5.22 4.83
CA LEU A 53 -5.96 3.96 4.40
C LEU A 53 -6.56 3.24 5.61
N GLY A 54 -7.87 3.01 5.57
CA GLY A 54 -8.54 2.14 6.54
C GLY A 54 -8.15 0.67 6.32
N VAL A 55 -7.56 0.05 7.34
CA VAL A 55 -7.20 -1.37 7.37
C VAL A 55 -7.85 -2.02 8.59
N PRO A 56 -8.69 -3.06 8.44
CA PRO A 56 -9.27 -3.77 9.57
C PRO A 56 -8.18 -4.35 10.49
N PRO A 57 -8.26 -4.15 11.83
CA PRO A 57 -7.26 -4.65 12.77
C PRO A 57 -7.01 -6.16 12.71
N VAL A 58 -8.04 -6.93 12.34
CA VAL A 58 -7.96 -8.40 12.17
C VAL A 58 -6.86 -8.81 11.19
N ILE A 59 -6.51 -7.97 10.22
CA ILE A 59 -5.44 -8.26 9.25
C ILE A 59 -4.06 -8.36 9.93
N PHE A 60 -3.86 -7.71 11.09
CA PHE A 60 -2.61 -7.77 11.85
C PHE A 60 -2.58 -8.92 12.86
N ALA A 61 -3.74 -9.44 13.28
CA ALA A 61 -3.88 -10.42 14.36
C ALA A 61 -4.29 -11.82 13.89
N MET A 62 -4.51 -12.02 12.59
CA MET A 62 -4.94 -13.31 12.04
C MET A 62 -3.87 -14.39 12.23
N GLU A 63 -4.11 -15.29 13.17
CA GLU A 63 -3.56 -16.65 13.13
C GLU A 63 -4.10 -17.35 11.87
N PRO A 64 -3.27 -17.99 11.03
CA PRO A 64 -3.72 -18.66 9.80
C PRO A 64 -4.64 -19.87 10.00
N THR A 65 -5.04 -20.21 11.23
CA THR A 65 -5.57 -21.54 11.60
C THR A 65 -7.02 -21.55 12.11
N ASP A 66 -7.76 -20.45 11.99
CA ASP A 66 -9.24 -20.46 12.15
C ASP A 66 -9.95 -20.94 10.87
#